data_AF-A0A5A7N255-F1
#
_entry.id   AF-A0A5A7N255-F1
#
_cell.length_a   1.000
_cell.length_b   1.000
_cell.length_c   1.000
_cell.angle_alpha   90.00
_cell.angle_beta   90.00
_cell.angle_gamma   90.00
#
_symmetry.space_group_name_H-M   'P 1'
#
loop_
_entity.id
_entity.type
_entity.pdbx_description
1 polymer ?
#
loop_
_entity_poly.entity_id
_entity_poly.type
_entity_poly.pdbx_seq_one_letter_code
_entity_poly.pdbx_strand_id
1 'polypeptide(L)'
;MWFRQDLRLSDHPALQAAIGQAMAQGGPVIAVYIWDQNQPDDSGWAMGSASRWWLHHSLQSLGRDLEKCGGRLIIRQGDPAAQLMDLVAQSGATALHATRMIEPYARTLDHHLAKSLPVPLLLHDGAFLHPPGSIRTQQGGGYKVFSQFWKAVLKAPEPDAPLPAPERGVFAPPTDRHSSLDLNDLSLLPRVDWAAGLSQRWLHSYGIGEDAAAARSMIFSMMRWPITNTGGIFRLKPSPHPYRRICISVKSARARFGIGRRWPVSGRILIAPGPWKKAFGPFCGKWAGGISPVICWQ
;
A
#
# COMPACT_ATOMS: atom_id res chain seq x y z
N MET A 1 -6.49 3.03 13.57
CA MET A 1 -5.72 2.91 12.32
C MET A 1 -6.13 1.63 11.61
N TRP A 2 -6.74 1.73 10.43
CA TRP A 2 -7.13 0.59 9.60
C TRP A 2 -6.13 0.38 8.47
N PHE A 3 -5.36 -0.71 8.57
CA PHE A 3 -4.40 -1.14 7.56
C PHE A 3 -5.11 -1.89 6.43
N ARG A 4 -4.69 -1.62 5.19
CA ARG A 4 -5.27 -2.17 3.97
C ARG A 4 -4.17 -2.81 3.13
N GLN A 5 -3.79 -2.16 2.02
CA GLN A 5 -2.69 -2.60 1.16
C GLN A 5 -1.32 -2.03 1.60
N ASP A 6 -1.33 -1.19 2.64
CA ASP A 6 -0.23 -0.40 3.19
C ASP A 6 0.36 -1.02 4.47
N LEU A 7 0.69 -2.32 4.42
CA LEU A 7 1.18 -3.11 5.56
C LEU A 7 2.63 -2.74 5.97
N ARG A 8 2.82 -1.54 6.52
CA ARG A 8 4.10 -0.97 6.98
C ARG A 8 3.88 -0.02 8.16
N LEU A 9 4.93 0.32 8.90
CA LEU A 9 4.92 1.30 9.98
C LEU A 9 5.69 2.59 9.63
N SER A 10 6.74 2.52 8.81
CA SER A 10 7.44 3.73 8.35
C SER A 10 6.72 4.40 7.18
N ASP A 11 6.99 5.69 6.99
CA ASP A 11 6.51 6.48 5.85
C ASP A 11 5.01 6.31 5.62
N HIS A 12 4.24 6.38 6.72
CA HIS A 12 2.83 6.08 6.72
C HIS A 12 2.01 7.28 7.22
N PRO A 13 1.56 8.17 6.33
CA PRO A 13 0.86 9.41 6.71
C PRO A 13 -0.40 9.17 7.54
N ALA A 14 -1.23 8.18 7.17
CA ALA A 14 -2.44 7.86 7.93
C ALA A 14 -2.13 7.41 9.38
N LEU A 15 -1.07 6.62 9.56
CA LEU A 15 -0.62 6.17 10.87
C LEU A 15 -0.08 7.36 11.68
N GLN A 16 0.80 8.18 11.11
CA GLN A 16 1.34 9.37 11.78
C GLN A 16 0.24 10.35 12.21
N ALA A 17 -0.77 10.59 11.37
CA ALA A 17 -1.93 11.39 11.72
C ALA A 17 -2.75 10.76 12.86
N ALA A 18 -2.95 9.43 12.84
CA ALA A 18 -3.65 8.73 13.91
C ALA A 18 -2.90 8.85 15.24
N ILE A 19 -1.57 8.78 15.22
CA ILE A 19 -0.70 8.93 16.39
C ILE A 19 -0.81 10.33 16.97
N GLY A 20 -0.65 11.36 16.13
CA GLY A 20 -0.75 12.76 16.56
C GLY A 20 -2.11 13.07 17.19
N GLN A 21 -3.19 12.56 16.59
CA GLN A 21 -4.53 12.71 17.15
C GLN A 21 -4.70 11.95 18.47
N ALA A 22 -4.24 10.71 18.54
CA ALA A 22 -4.34 9.89 19.75
C ALA A 22 -3.56 10.54 20.92
N MET A 23 -2.33 11.01 20.67
CA MET A 23 -1.53 11.75 21.64
C MET A 23 -2.22 13.02 22.14
N ALA A 24 -2.80 13.82 21.24
CA ALA A 24 -3.52 15.04 21.60
C ALA A 24 -4.77 14.76 22.47
N GLN A 25 -5.35 13.56 22.35
CA GLN A 25 -6.52 13.12 23.12
C GLN A 25 -6.15 12.29 24.36
N GLY A 26 -4.86 12.03 24.62
CA GLY A 26 -4.42 11.17 25.70
C GLY A 26 -4.80 9.69 25.54
N GLY A 27 -5.04 9.25 24.30
CA GLY A 27 -5.46 7.88 23.96
C GLY A 27 -4.41 7.12 23.14
N PRO A 28 -4.57 5.79 23.02
CA PRO A 28 -3.70 4.96 22.19
C PRO A 28 -4.24 4.77 20.76
N VAL A 29 -3.39 4.29 19.85
CA VAL A 29 -3.82 3.84 18.50
C VAL A 29 -4.16 2.35 18.50
N ILE A 30 -5.35 2.01 18.03
CA ILE A 30 -5.74 0.62 17.75
C ILE A 30 -5.43 0.30 16.28
N ALA A 31 -4.62 -0.74 16.05
CA ALA A 31 -4.26 -1.23 14.72
C ALA A 31 -5.18 -2.38 14.30
N VAL A 32 -5.87 -2.25 13.16
CA VAL A 32 -6.78 -3.29 12.66
C VAL A 32 -6.52 -3.60 11.18
N TYR A 33 -6.61 -4.87 10.82
CA TYR A 33 -6.74 -5.36 9.46
C TYR A 33 -8.03 -6.18 9.32
N ILE A 34 -8.75 -5.97 8.22
CA ILE A 34 -10.00 -6.68 7.91
C ILE A 34 -9.81 -7.44 6.62
N TRP A 35 -9.95 -8.76 6.68
CA TRP A 35 -9.98 -9.62 5.52
C TRP A 35 -11.39 -9.67 4.92
N ASP A 36 -11.56 -8.94 3.82
CA ASP A 36 -12.78 -8.93 3.03
C ASP A 36 -12.67 -9.93 1.88
N GLN A 37 -13.37 -11.05 2.00
CA GLN A 37 -13.37 -12.10 0.98
C GLN A 37 -14.10 -11.71 -0.30
N ASN A 38 -14.99 -10.71 -0.21
CA ASN A 38 -15.80 -10.24 -1.33
C ASN A 38 -15.10 -9.09 -2.08
N GLN A 39 -13.99 -8.57 -1.56
CA GLN A 39 -13.21 -7.55 -2.23
C GLN A 39 -12.69 -8.09 -3.58
N PRO A 40 -13.14 -7.54 -4.71
CA PRO A 40 -12.57 -7.86 -6.00
C PRO A 40 -11.19 -7.22 -6.13
N ASP A 41 -10.33 -7.85 -6.91
CA ASP A 41 -9.12 -7.25 -7.45
C ASP A 41 -9.44 -6.28 -8.61
N ASP A 42 -8.39 -5.66 -9.16
CA ASP A 42 -8.50 -4.71 -10.28
C ASP A 42 -9.17 -5.33 -11.53
N SER A 43 -9.17 -6.66 -11.65
CA SER A 43 -9.81 -7.38 -12.76
C SER A 43 -11.24 -7.83 -12.44
N GLY A 44 -11.78 -7.47 -11.28
CA GLY A 44 -13.11 -7.85 -10.84
C GLY A 44 -13.19 -9.24 -10.20
N TRP A 45 -12.05 -9.93 -10.01
CA TRP A 45 -11.99 -11.29 -9.48
C TRP A 45 -11.57 -11.31 -8.01
N ALA A 46 -11.98 -12.34 -7.28
CA ALA A 46 -11.49 -12.53 -5.91
C ALA A 46 -9.96 -12.73 -5.89
N MET A 47 -9.33 -12.32 -4.79
CA MET A 47 -7.87 -12.39 -4.64
C MET A 47 -7.30 -13.81 -4.86
N GLY A 48 -6.38 -13.94 -5.81
CA GLY A 48 -5.71 -15.20 -6.14
C GLY A 48 -4.87 -15.80 -5.00
N SER A 49 -4.60 -17.10 -5.07
CA SER A 49 -3.87 -17.87 -4.04
C SER A 49 -2.47 -17.33 -3.75
N ALA A 50 -1.73 -16.87 -4.76
CA ALA A 50 -0.41 -16.28 -4.58
C ALA A 50 -0.45 -14.92 -3.86
N SER A 51 -1.45 -14.10 -4.14
CA SER A 51 -1.67 -12.82 -3.45
C SER A 51 -2.03 -13.05 -1.98
N ARG A 52 -2.87 -14.04 -1.69
CA ARG A 52 -3.23 -14.47 -0.33
C ARG A 52 -2.03 -15.03 0.45
N TRP A 53 -1.20 -15.87 -0.19
CA TRP A 53 0.05 -16.36 0.41
C TRP A 53 0.97 -15.20 0.83
N TRP A 54 1.14 -14.21 -0.05
CA TRP A 54 1.94 -13.04 0.29
C TRP A 54 1.31 -12.19 1.40
N LEU A 55 -0.01 -12.02 1.35
CA LEU A 55 -0.75 -11.28 2.36
C LEU A 55 -0.56 -11.89 3.74
N HIS A 56 -0.69 -13.22 3.87
CA HIS A 56 -0.47 -13.93 5.13
C HIS A 56 0.90 -13.57 5.75
N HIS A 57 1.99 -13.75 5.01
CA HIS A 57 3.33 -13.46 5.53
C HIS A 57 3.58 -11.95 5.76
N SER A 58 2.88 -11.08 5.03
CA SER A 58 2.97 -9.63 5.26
C SER A 58 2.23 -9.21 6.53
N LEU A 59 1.06 -9.79 6.81
CA LEU A 59 0.33 -9.59 8.07
C LEU A 59 1.11 -10.16 9.25
N GLN A 60 1.73 -11.33 9.08
CA GLN A 60 2.63 -11.90 10.09
C GLN A 60 3.81 -10.97 10.40
N SER A 61 4.43 -10.38 9.37
CA SER A 61 5.50 -9.40 9.59
C SER A 61 5.00 -8.15 10.30
N LEU A 62 3.91 -7.55 9.83
CA LEU A 62 3.33 -6.35 10.43
C LEU A 62 2.93 -6.58 11.89
N GLY A 63 2.37 -7.75 12.21
CA GLY A 63 2.06 -8.15 13.59
C GLY A 63 3.30 -8.11 14.49
N ARG A 64 4.40 -8.74 14.06
CA ARG A 64 5.67 -8.70 14.81
C ARG A 64 6.23 -7.28 14.96
N ASP A 65 6.10 -6.44 13.93
CA ASP A 65 6.61 -5.07 13.98
C ASP A 65 5.76 -4.20 14.94
N LEU A 66 4.44 -4.41 14.98
CA LEU A 66 3.55 -3.79 15.96
C LEU A 66 3.86 -4.25 17.40
N GLU A 67 4.15 -5.53 17.60
CA GLU A 67 4.55 -6.08 18.90
C GLU A 67 5.85 -5.44 19.42
N LYS A 68 6.84 -5.19 18.54
CA LYS A 68 8.07 -4.45 18.91
C LYS A 68 7.79 -3.03 19.41
N CYS A 69 6.72 -2.41 18.91
CA CYS A 69 6.21 -1.09 19.33
C CYS A 69 5.27 -1.16 20.55
N GLY A 70 5.01 -2.35 21.11
CA GLY A 70 4.13 -2.58 22.25
C GLY A 70 2.64 -2.66 21.92
N GLY A 71 2.29 -2.77 20.64
CA GLY A 71 0.92 -2.94 20.16
C GLY A 71 0.59 -4.37 19.72
N ARG A 72 -0.59 -4.53 19.14
CA ARG A 72 -1.04 -5.77 18.47
C ARG A 72 -1.83 -5.41 17.22
N LEU A 73 -1.72 -6.25 16.18
CA LEU A 73 -2.63 -6.20 15.04
C LEU A 73 -3.93 -6.94 15.36
N ILE A 74 -5.06 -6.24 15.39
CA ILE A 74 -6.37 -6.87 15.43
C ILE A 74 -6.70 -7.37 14.03
N ILE A 75 -7.02 -8.66 13.92
CA ILE A 75 -7.43 -9.29 12.67
C ILE A 75 -8.92 -9.60 12.74
N ARG A 76 -9.67 -9.12 11.75
CA ARG A 76 -11.10 -9.39 11.57
C ARG A 76 -11.37 -9.88 10.15
N GLN A 77 -12.55 -10.46 9.93
CA GLN A 77 -12.96 -11.00 8.64
C GLN A 77 -14.43 -10.69 8.37
N GLY A 78 -14.77 -10.44 7.10
CA GLY A 78 -16.13 -10.19 6.65
C GLY A 78 -16.32 -8.77 6.09
N ASP A 79 -17.56 -8.28 6.12
CA ASP A 79 -17.89 -6.94 5.64
C ASP A 79 -17.15 -5.85 6.44
N PRO A 80 -16.30 -5.02 5.80
CA PRO A 80 -15.53 -4.01 6.51
C PRO A 80 -16.39 -3.01 7.27
N ALA A 81 -17.58 -2.64 6.76
CA ALA A 81 -18.45 -1.68 7.45
C ALA A 81 -18.99 -2.23 8.76
N ALA A 82 -19.54 -3.43 8.76
CA ALA A 82 -19.99 -4.11 9.98
C ALA A 82 -18.84 -4.31 10.97
N GLN A 83 -17.69 -4.80 10.51
CA GLN A 83 -16.52 -5.07 11.36
C GLN A 83 -15.92 -3.81 11.98
N LEU A 84 -15.88 -2.68 11.25
CA LEU A 84 -15.39 -1.40 11.77
C LEU A 84 -16.38 -0.78 12.75
N MET A 85 -17.68 -0.84 12.46
CA MET A 85 -18.72 -0.30 13.35
C MET A 85 -18.70 -1.01 14.71
N ASP A 86 -18.63 -2.34 14.69
CA ASP A 86 -18.52 -3.13 15.91
C ASP A 86 -17.21 -2.82 16.68
N LEU A 87 -16.07 -2.68 15.99
CA LEU A 87 -14.80 -2.35 16.65
C LEU A 87 -14.84 -0.95 17.28
N VAL A 88 -15.43 0.04 16.60
CA VAL A 88 -15.60 1.39 17.14
C VAL A 88 -16.46 1.37 18.40
N ALA A 89 -17.56 0.61 18.39
CA ALA A 89 -18.42 0.46 19.56
C ALA A 89 -17.69 -0.21 20.74
N GLN A 90 -16.89 -1.25 20.49
CA GLN A 90 -16.14 -1.96 21.54
C GLN A 90 -14.99 -1.14 22.12
N SER A 91 -14.29 -0.37 21.28
CA SER A 91 -13.08 0.34 21.67
C SER A 91 -13.31 1.76 22.17
N GLY A 92 -14.45 2.38 21.84
CA GLY A 92 -14.67 3.80 22.07
C GLY A 92 -13.76 4.72 21.22
N ALA A 93 -13.20 4.20 20.12
CA ALA A 93 -12.38 4.99 19.22
C ALA A 93 -13.16 6.20 18.68
N THR A 94 -12.52 7.37 18.64
CA THR A 94 -13.14 8.65 18.26
C THR A 94 -12.97 9.00 16.78
N ALA A 95 -12.10 8.28 16.06
CA ALA A 95 -11.89 8.45 14.63
C ALA A 95 -11.29 7.18 13.99
N LEU A 96 -11.52 7.04 12.69
CA LEU A 96 -10.93 5.98 11.87
C LEU A 96 -9.97 6.59 10.85
N HIS A 97 -8.70 6.21 10.89
CA HIS A 97 -7.69 6.62 9.90
C HIS A 97 -7.36 5.46 8.96
N ALA A 98 -7.24 5.75 7.66
CA ALA A 98 -6.77 4.80 6.64
C ALA A 98 -6.08 5.52 5.46
N THR A 99 -5.22 4.83 4.70
CA THR A 99 -4.65 5.37 3.46
C THR A 99 -5.63 5.23 2.31
N ARG A 100 -5.96 6.32 1.62
CA ARG A 100 -6.86 6.39 0.45
C ARG A 100 -6.46 5.40 -0.64
N MET A 101 -7.45 4.66 -1.13
CA MET A 101 -7.35 3.76 -2.29
C MET A 101 -8.16 4.36 -3.46
N ILE A 102 -7.73 4.12 -4.70
CA ILE A 102 -8.35 4.73 -5.89
C ILE A 102 -9.24 3.75 -6.65
N GLU A 103 -9.11 2.46 -6.34
CA GLU A 103 -9.83 1.35 -6.92
C GLU A 103 -11.35 1.56 -6.73
N PRO A 104 -12.18 1.28 -7.77
CA PRO A 104 -13.62 1.56 -7.73
C PRO A 104 -14.34 0.94 -6.51
N TYR A 105 -13.96 -0.28 -6.15
CA TYR A 105 -14.48 -0.96 -4.96
C TYR A 105 -14.17 -0.17 -3.69
N ALA A 106 -12.90 0.20 -3.50
CA ALA A 106 -12.44 0.90 -2.32
C ALA A 106 -13.08 2.29 -2.19
N ARG A 107 -13.26 3.01 -3.30
CA ARG A 107 -13.94 4.31 -3.30
C ARG A 107 -15.40 4.20 -2.90
N THR A 108 -16.11 3.18 -3.41
CA THR A 108 -17.51 2.92 -3.04
C THR A 108 -17.61 2.58 -1.56
N LEU A 109 -16.72 1.71 -1.06
CA LEU A 109 -16.64 1.35 0.35
C LEU A 109 -16.33 2.56 1.24
N ASP A 110 -15.32 3.36 0.89
CA ASP A 110 -14.93 4.56 1.63
C ASP A 110 -16.10 5.57 1.70
N HIS A 111 -16.86 5.75 0.62
CA HIS A 111 -18.04 6.61 0.59
C HIS A 111 -19.20 6.08 1.44
N HIS A 112 -19.40 4.76 1.46
CA HIS A 112 -20.38 4.12 2.32
C HIS A 112 -19.99 4.28 3.81
N LEU A 113 -18.75 3.97 4.15
CA LEU A 113 -18.20 4.08 5.51
C LEU A 113 -18.28 5.51 6.05
N ALA A 114 -17.94 6.51 5.23
CA ALA A 114 -18.02 7.92 5.63
C ALA A 114 -19.44 8.37 6.01
N LYS A 115 -20.48 7.67 5.53
CA LYS A 115 -21.88 7.93 5.88
C LYS A 115 -22.39 7.06 7.03
N SER A 116 -21.87 5.84 7.15
CA SER A 116 -22.41 4.84 8.08
C SER A 116 -21.70 4.79 9.43
N LEU A 117 -20.44 5.22 9.51
CA LEU A 117 -19.69 5.17 10.76
C LEU A 117 -20.13 6.29 11.71
N PRO A 118 -20.22 6.00 13.03
CA PRO A 118 -20.56 7.02 14.04
C PRO A 118 -19.39 7.99 14.32
N VAL A 119 -18.23 7.76 13.69
CA VAL A 119 -16.99 8.52 13.89
C VAL A 119 -16.39 8.91 12.54
N PRO A 120 -15.64 10.03 12.45
CA PRO A 120 -15.05 10.47 11.19
C PRO A 120 -14.08 9.44 10.62
N LEU A 121 -14.25 9.15 9.32
CA LEU A 121 -13.27 8.45 8.49
C LEU A 121 -12.31 9.46 7.86
N LEU A 122 -11.04 9.42 8.27
CA LEU A 122 -9.96 10.29 7.81
C LEU A 122 -9.06 9.53 6.83
N LEU A 123 -9.17 9.87 5.55
CA LEU A 123 -8.42 9.25 4.46
C LEU A 123 -7.20 10.08 4.06
N HIS A 124 -6.03 9.46 4.08
CA HIS A 124 -4.75 10.11 3.82
C HIS A 124 -4.11 9.60 2.54
N ASP A 125 -3.40 10.47 1.81
CA ASP A 125 -2.58 10.03 0.69
C ASP A 125 -1.29 9.35 1.22
N GLY A 126 -0.82 8.33 0.51
CA GLY A 126 0.35 7.56 0.96
C GLY A 126 0.76 6.39 0.06
N ALA A 127 -0.02 6.11 -1.00
CA ALA A 127 0.30 5.09 -2.00
C ALA A 127 1.04 5.66 -3.22
N PHE A 128 0.94 6.96 -3.48
CA PHE A 128 1.43 7.61 -4.69
C PHE A 128 2.52 8.65 -4.38
N LEU A 129 3.45 8.82 -5.31
CA LEU A 129 4.51 9.84 -5.21
C LEU A 129 3.94 11.27 -5.20
N HIS A 130 2.90 11.49 -6.01
CA HIS A 130 2.09 12.69 -6.02
C HIS A 130 0.63 12.26 -5.97
N PRO A 131 -0.26 13.01 -5.28
CA PRO A 131 -1.68 12.67 -5.24
C PRO A 131 -2.27 12.49 -6.65
N PRO A 132 -3.17 11.51 -6.86
CA PRO A 132 -3.80 11.29 -8.16
C PRO A 132 -4.44 12.57 -8.71
N GLY A 133 -4.15 12.89 -9.97
CA GLY A 133 -4.67 14.09 -10.63
C GLY A 133 -3.97 15.40 -10.29
N SER A 134 -2.93 15.40 -9.46
CA SER A 134 -2.11 16.60 -9.18
C SER A 134 -1.20 16.98 -10.36
N ILE A 135 -0.66 15.99 -11.07
CA ILE A 135 0.17 16.20 -12.26
C ILE A 135 -0.74 16.32 -13.49
N ARG A 136 -0.90 17.54 -14.00
CA ARG A 136 -1.80 17.88 -15.11
C ARG A 136 -1.05 18.47 -16.28
N THR A 137 -1.64 18.33 -17.46
CA THR A 137 -1.21 19.05 -18.67
C THR A 137 -1.49 20.55 -18.52
N GLN A 138 -0.91 21.37 -19.40
CA GLN A 138 -1.19 22.81 -19.43
C GLN A 138 -2.67 23.14 -19.67
N GLN A 139 -3.40 22.25 -20.33
CA GLN A 139 -4.85 22.36 -20.58
C GLN A 139 -5.69 21.83 -19.41
N GLY A 140 -5.08 21.49 -18.26
CA GLY A 140 -5.77 21.01 -17.06
C GLY A 140 -6.20 19.54 -17.09
N GLY A 141 -6.12 18.87 -18.24
CA GLY A 141 -6.42 17.43 -18.38
C GLY A 141 -5.27 16.52 -17.97
N GLY A 142 -5.55 15.21 -17.86
CA GLY A 142 -4.54 14.18 -17.60
C GLY A 142 -3.66 13.89 -18.83
N TYR A 143 -2.46 13.36 -18.58
CA TYR A 143 -1.55 12.93 -19.65
C TYR A 143 -1.99 11.61 -20.28
N LYS A 144 -2.02 11.54 -21.62
CA LYS A 144 -2.27 10.30 -22.38
C LYS A 144 -0.99 9.55 -22.76
N VAL A 145 0.17 10.19 -22.63
CA VAL A 145 1.48 9.64 -23.00
C VAL A 145 2.39 9.61 -21.77
N PHE A 146 2.84 8.41 -21.40
CA PHE A 146 3.66 8.20 -20.20
C PHE A 146 4.94 9.04 -20.19
N SER A 147 5.65 9.16 -21.32
CA SER A 147 6.90 9.91 -21.38
C SER A 147 6.70 11.40 -21.07
N GLN A 148 5.55 11.97 -21.43
CA GLN A 148 5.22 13.36 -21.12
C GLN A 148 4.78 13.52 -19.67
N PHE A 149 3.99 12.58 -19.16
CA PHE A 149 3.66 12.50 -17.73
C PHE A 149 4.92 12.44 -16.87
N TRP A 150 5.87 11.56 -17.21
CA TRP A 150 7.10 11.40 -16.45
C TRP A 150 7.98 12.66 -16.47
N LYS A 151 8.08 13.35 -17.61
CA LYS A 151 8.76 14.65 -17.69
C LYS A 151 8.12 15.69 -16.78
N ALA A 152 6.80 15.69 -16.64
CA ALA A 152 6.09 16.59 -15.74
C ALA A 152 6.34 16.23 -14.27
N VAL A 153 6.32 14.94 -13.92
CA VAL A 153 6.67 14.44 -12.58
C VAL A 153 8.08 14.86 -12.17
N LEU A 154 9.06 14.78 -13.08
CA LEU A 154 10.44 15.18 -12.79
C LEU A 154 10.61 16.69 -12.58
N LYS A 155 9.67 17.52 -13.05
CA LYS A 155 9.66 18.97 -12.86
C LYS A 155 8.80 19.41 -11.66
N ALA A 156 7.96 18.53 -11.14
CA ALA A 156 7.16 18.81 -9.96
C ALA A 156 8.05 18.97 -8.72
N PRO A 157 7.57 19.65 -7.66
CA PRO A 157 8.28 19.71 -6.39
C PRO A 157 8.69 18.33 -5.90
N GLU A 158 9.85 18.23 -5.27
CA GLU A 158 10.28 16.97 -4.69
C GLU A 158 9.30 16.55 -3.59
N PRO A 159 8.92 15.26 -3.51
CA PRO A 159 8.10 14.76 -2.41
C PRO A 159 8.81 14.94 -1.07
N ASP A 160 8.01 15.05 -0.01
CA ASP A 160 8.53 15.17 1.34
C ASP A 160 9.40 13.97 1.74
N ALA A 161 10.27 14.21 2.71
CA ALA A 161 11.05 13.15 3.30
C ALA A 161 10.13 12.10 3.95
N PRO A 162 10.46 10.80 3.87
CA PRO A 162 9.64 9.76 4.45
C PRO A 162 9.51 9.94 5.96
N LEU A 163 8.30 9.71 6.45
CA LEU A 163 8.00 9.81 7.87
C LEU A 163 8.67 8.66 8.66
N PRO A 164 9.09 8.89 9.91
CA PRO A 164 9.68 7.85 10.74
C PRO A 164 8.67 6.76 11.09
N ALA A 165 9.17 5.59 11.47
CA ALA A 165 8.37 4.58 12.15
C ALA A 165 7.96 5.07 13.56
N PRO A 166 6.82 4.61 14.10
CA PRO A 166 6.39 4.96 15.44
C PRO A 166 7.30 4.39 16.53
N GLU A 167 7.44 5.12 17.62
CA GLU A 167 8.10 4.67 18.84
C GLU A 167 7.19 3.77 19.69
N ARG A 168 7.74 3.23 20.78
CA ARG A 168 6.97 2.41 21.74
C ARG A 168 5.94 3.26 22.50
N GLY A 169 4.87 2.63 22.95
CA GLY A 169 3.85 3.25 23.82
C GLY A 169 2.77 4.03 23.08
N VAL A 170 2.78 4.00 21.74
CA VAL A 170 1.81 4.69 20.89
C VAL A 170 0.56 3.84 20.62
N PHE A 171 0.73 2.51 20.55
CA PHE A 171 -0.35 1.58 20.28
C PHE A 171 -1.03 1.12 21.57
N ALA A 172 -2.30 0.72 21.45
CA ALA A 172 -3.03 0.13 22.54
C ALA A 172 -2.36 -1.20 22.93
N PRO A 173 -2.14 -1.46 24.23
CA PRO A 173 -1.60 -2.74 24.66
C PRO A 173 -2.55 -3.87 24.26
N PRO A 174 -2.02 -5.09 24.03
CA PRO A 174 -2.85 -6.26 23.78
C PRO A 174 -3.85 -6.46 24.91
N THR A 175 -5.14 -6.52 24.59
CA THR A 175 -6.21 -6.83 25.53
C THR A 175 -7.23 -7.74 24.85
N ASP A 176 -7.95 -8.54 25.63
CA ASP A 176 -9.03 -9.40 25.13
C ASP A 176 -10.35 -8.63 24.92
N ARG A 177 -10.33 -7.30 25.15
CA ARG A 177 -11.50 -6.42 24.99
C ARG A 177 -11.93 -6.29 23.53
N HIS A 178 -11.02 -6.51 22.59
CA HIS A 178 -11.30 -6.41 21.16
C HIS A 178 -11.11 -7.79 20.54
N SER A 179 -12.19 -8.36 20.02
CA SER A 179 -12.12 -9.66 19.34
C SER A 179 -11.17 -9.59 18.15
N SER A 180 -10.24 -10.55 18.10
CA SER A 180 -9.28 -10.73 17.02
C SER A 180 -9.18 -12.21 16.67
N LEU A 181 -9.23 -12.52 15.39
CA LEU A 181 -8.96 -13.86 14.86
C LEU A 181 -7.46 -14.17 14.95
N ASP A 182 -7.11 -15.46 14.95
CA ASP A 182 -5.75 -15.88 14.63
C ASP A 182 -5.52 -15.71 13.12
N LEU A 183 -4.29 -15.41 12.73
CA LEU A 183 -3.95 -15.23 11.32
C LEU A 183 -4.18 -16.51 10.49
N ASN A 184 -4.04 -17.69 11.11
CA ASN A 184 -4.27 -18.97 10.46
C ASN A 184 -5.75 -19.22 10.18
N ASP A 185 -6.66 -18.66 10.98
CA ASP A 185 -8.11 -18.80 10.78
C ASP A 185 -8.58 -18.18 9.46
N LEU A 186 -7.85 -17.18 8.95
CA LEU A 186 -8.14 -16.58 7.65
C LEU A 186 -7.94 -17.54 6.47
N SER A 187 -7.28 -18.70 6.68
CA SER A 187 -7.06 -19.72 5.66
C SER A 187 -6.45 -19.19 4.35
N LEU A 188 -5.51 -18.24 4.47
CA LEU A 188 -4.87 -17.57 3.33
C LEU A 188 -3.80 -18.41 2.64
N LEU A 189 -3.22 -19.38 3.35
CA LEU A 189 -2.20 -20.28 2.82
C LEU A 189 -2.83 -21.38 1.96
N PRO A 190 -2.12 -21.85 0.92
CA PRO A 190 -2.67 -22.87 0.05
C PRO A 190 -2.72 -24.24 0.75
N ARG A 191 -3.78 -25.01 0.48
CA ARG A 191 -3.94 -26.39 1.02
C ARG A 191 -2.94 -27.38 0.42
N VAL A 192 -2.56 -27.18 -0.84
CA VAL A 192 -1.50 -27.93 -1.52
C VAL A 192 -0.29 -27.01 -1.63
N ASP A 193 0.88 -27.46 -1.18
CA ASP A 193 2.09 -26.63 -1.13
C ASP A 193 2.74 -26.43 -2.50
N TRP A 194 2.03 -25.77 -3.41
CA TRP A 194 2.62 -25.24 -4.64
C TRP A 194 3.55 -24.05 -4.35
N ALA A 195 3.50 -23.50 -3.13
CA ALA A 195 4.23 -22.32 -2.72
C ALA A 195 5.63 -22.62 -2.16
N ALA A 196 6.04 -23.88 -2.04
CA ALA A 196 7.37 -24.28 -1.55
C ALA A 196 8.53 -23.49 -2.20
N GLY A 197 8.48 -23.33 -3.53
CA GLY A 197 9.49 -22.54 -4.27
C GLY A 197 9.43 -21.04 -3.99
N LEU A 198 8.26 -20.50 -3.62
CA LEU A 198 8.13 -19.13 -3.12
C LEU A 198 8.68 -19.01 -1.70
N SER A 199 8.35 -19.96 -0.81
CA SER A 199 8.86 -20.01 0.56
C SER A 199 10.38 -20.06 0.60
N GLN A 200 11.01 -20.91 -0.22
CA GLN A 200 12.47 -21.00 -0.29
C GLN A 200 13.11 -19.67 -0.70
N ARG A 201 12.56 -18.99 -1.72
CA ARG A 201 13.15 -17.75 -2.22
C ARG A 201 12.83 -16.55 -1.33
N TRP A 202 11.58 -16.40 -0.90
CA TRP A 202 11.10 -15.19 -0.26
C TRP A 202 11.13 -15.22 1.25
N LEU A 203 10.90 -16.37 1.89
CA LEU A 203 11.01 -16.43 3.36
C LEU A 203 12.47 -16.56 3.80
N HIS A 204 13.26 -17.39 3.11
CA HIS A 204 14.62 -17.70 3.54
C HIS A 204 15.68 -16.76 2.94
N SER A 205 15.57 -16.39 1.66
CA SER A 205 16.61 -15.56 1.02
C SER A 205 16.33 -14.06 1.07
N TYR A 206 15.11 -13.64 0.74
CA TYR A 206 14.80 -12.21 0.59
C TYR A 206 14.04 -11.58 1.77
N GLY A 207 13.34 -12.37 2.57
CA GLY A 207 12.38 -11.93 3.58
C GLY A 207 11.05 -11.40 3.01
N ILE A 208 10.00 -11.39 3.82
CA ILE A 208 8.71 -10.74 3.54
C ILE A 208 8.44 -9.71 4.65
N GLY A 209 7.79 -8.60 4.29
CA GLY A 209 7.52 -7.48 5.21
C GLY A 209 8.31 -6.23 4.85
N GLU A 210 8.13 -5.20 5.68
CA GLU A 210 8.72 -3.87 5.52
C GLU A 210 10.25 -3.93 5.58
N ASP A 211 10.82 -4.50 6.63
CA ASP A 211 12.29 -4.62 6.82
C ASP A 211 12.96 -5.28 5.61
N ALA A 212 12.36 -6.36 5.12
CA ALA A 212 12.83 -7.08 3.95
C ALA A 212 12.75 -6.22 2.68
N ALA A 213 11.71 -5.39 2.54
CA ALA A 213 11.58 -4.46 1.42
C ALA A 213 12.63 -3.34 1.50
N ALA A 214 12.88 -2.80 2.70
CA ALA A 214 13.90 -1.79 2.94
C ALA A 214 15.31 -2.33 2.64
N ALA A 215 15.65 -3.53 3.13
CA ALA A 215 16.94 -4.18 2.86
C ALA A 215 17.18 -4.39 1.35
N ARG A 216 16.17 -4.87 0.62
CA ARG A 216 16.26 -5.02 -0.84
C ARG A 216 16.45 -3.69 -1.57
N SER A 217 15.78 -2.63 -1.11
CA SER A 217 15.94 -1.28 -1.66
C SER A 217 17.36 -0.74 -1.45
N MET A 218 17.92 -0.93 -0.25
CA MET A 218 19.28 -0.53 0.10
C MET A 218 20.31 -1.26 -0.77
N ILE A 219 20.22 -2.60 -0.85
CA ILE A 219 21.08 -3.43 -1.69
C ILE A 219 21.03 -2.98 -3.16
N PHE A 220 19.83 -2.67 -3.67
CA PHE A 220 19.68 -2.17 -5.04
C PHE A 220 20.37 -0.81 -5.25
N SER A 221 20.28 0.10 -4.28
CA SER A 221 20.87 1.45 -4.37
C SER A 221 22.41 1.45 -4.32
N MET A 222 23.02 0.46 -3.66
CA MET A 222 24.47 0.35 -3.50
C MET A 222 25.16 -0.32 -4.69
N MET A 223 24.44 -1.14 -5.46
CA MET A 223 24.99 -1.79 -6.65
C MET A 223 25.06 -0.81 -7.83
N ARG A 224 26.27 -0.57 -8.35
CA ARG A 224 26.49 0.19 -9.58
C ARG A 224 26.29 -0.74 -10.79
N TRP A 225 25.11 -0.67 -11.41
CA TRP A 225 24.77 -1.55 -12.53
C TRP A 225 25.33 -1.06 -13.87
N PRO A 226 26.15 -1.86 -14.57
CA PRO A 226 26.33 -1.69 -16.01
C PRO A 226 25.05 -2.14 -16.72
N ILE A 227 24.59 -1.36 -17.70
CA ILE A 227 23.50 -1.77 -18.60
C ILE A 227 24.11 -2.78 -19.57
N THR A 228 24.20 -4.05 -19.17
CA THR A 228 24.51 -5.15 -20.10
C THR A 228 23.23 -5.92 -20.42
N ASN A 229 23.15 -6.37 -21.67
CA ASN A 229 21.96 -6.95 -22.29
C ASN A 229 21.62 -8.38 -21.78
N THR A 230 22.07 -8.73 -20.57
CA THR A 230 21.88 -10.04 -19.95
C THR A 230 20.79 -9.96 -18.87
N GLY A 231 19.53 -10.13 -19.30
CA GLY A 231 18.48 -10.93 -18.64
C GLY A 231 18.15 -10.80 -17.15
N GLY A 232 18.73 -9.86 -16.39
CA GLY A 232 18.55 -9.75 -14.94
C GLY A 232 17.58 -8.65 -14.54
N ILE A 233 16.28 -8.88 -14.59
CA ILE A 233 15.33 -8.02 -13.85
C ILE A 233 15.47 -8.38 -12.37
N PHE A 234 16.14 -7.53 -11.59
CA PHE A 234 16.18 -7.69 -10.13
C PHE A 234 14.75 -7.59 -9.58
N ARG A 235 14.26 -8.68 -8.97
CA ARG A 235 12.85 -8.83 -8.57
C ARG A 235 12.55 -8.02 -7.32
N LEU A 236 12.34 -6.72 -7.51
CA LEU A 236 11.56 -5.90 -6.57
C LEU A 236 10.06 -6.22 -6.64
N LYS A 237 9.64 -7.16 -7.51
CA LYS A 237 8.25 -7.54 -7.77
C LYS A 237 8.01 -9.02 -7.41
N PRO A 238 7.20 -9.32 -6.39
CA PRO A 238 6.67 -10.66 -6.17
C PRO A 238 5.19 -10.81 -6.50
N SER A 239 4.42 -9.72 -6.62
CA SER A 239 2.98 -9.80 -6.83
C SER A 239 2.62 -9.93 -8.32
N PRO A 240 1.68 -10.81 -8.69
CA PRO A 240 1.07 -10.79 -10.02
C PRO A 240 0.30 -9.48 -10.29
N HIS A 241 0.07 -8.63 -9.27
CA HIS A 241 -0.60 -7.34 -9.43
C HIS A 241 0.38 -6.18 -9.71
N PRO A 242 0.01 -5.20 -10.56
CA PRO A 242 0.91 -4.15 -11.03
C PRO A 242 1.31 -3.06 -10.01
N TYR A 243 0.74 -2.97 -8.81
CA TYR A 243 0.89 -1.77 -7.96
C TYR A 243 1.65 -1.91 -6.63
N ARG A 244 2.49 -2.93 -6.45
CA ARG A 244 3.33 -3.04 -5.23
C ARG A 244 4.68 -2.33 -5.33
N ARG A 245 4.66 -0.99 -5.39
CA ARG A 245 5.79 -0.14 -5.01
C ARG A 245 5.26 1.16 -4.40
N ILE A 246 5.66 1.44 -3.16
CA ILE A 246 5.68 2.80 -2.64
C ILE A 246 6.95 3.45 -3.19
N CYS A 247 6.80 4.47 -4.02
CA CYS A 247 7.92 5.15 -4.70
C CYS A 247 8.76 6.03 -3.77
N ILE A 248 8.28 6.33 -2.56
CA ILE A 248 8.84 7.36 -1.67
C ILE A 248 10.13 6.85 -0.97
N SER A 249 10.16 5.59 -0.53
CA SER A 249 11.34 4.99 0.15
C SER A 249 12.60 4.88 -0.74
N VAL A 250 12.46 4.75 -2.07
CA VAL A 250 13.62 4.55 -2.96
C VAL A 250 14.38 5.85 -3.24
N LYS A 251 13.72 7.02 -3.21
CA LYS A 251 14.39 8.32 -3.44
C LYS A 251 15.09 8.87 -2.18
N SER A 252 14.52 8.63 -1.01
CA SER A 252 14.97 9.20 0.27
C SER A 252 16.22 8.57 0.86
N ALA A 253 16.63 7.39 0.38
CA ALA A 253 17.94 6.81 0.67
C ALA A 253 19.09 7.78 0.33
N ARG A 254 18.88 8.75 -0.56
CA ARG A 254 19.85 9.80 -0.91
C ARG A 254 20.05 10.85 0.18
N ALA A 255 19.00 11.18 0.95
CA ALA A 255 19.06 12.22 1.97
C ALA A 255 19.74 11.74 3.27
N ARG A 256 19.59 10.46 3.62
CA ARG A 256 20.21 9.88 4.83
C ARG A 256 21.73 9.73 4.78
N PHE A 257 22.35 9.67 3.60
CA PHE A 257 23.73 9.18 3.46
C PHE A 257 24.71 10.08 2.70
N GLY A 258 24.37 11.34 2.40
CA GLY A 258 25.36 12.36 2.02
C GLY A 258 26.23 12.02 0.80
N ILE A 259 25.71 11.29 -0.21
CA ILE A 259 26.50 10.86 -1.36
C ILE A 259 26.67 12.02 -2.36
N GLY A 260 27.93 12.38 -2.60
CA GLY A 260 28.38 13.57 -3.34
C GLY A 260 27.87 13.73 -4.77
N ARG A 261 27.86 14.99 -5.20
CA ARG A 261 27.38 15.52 -6.48
C ARG A 261 28.17 14.96 -7.68
N ARG A 262 27.80 13.81 -8.25
CA ARG A 262 28.14 13.46 -9.66
C ARG A 262 27.32 12.26 -10.12
N TRP A 263 26.21 12.51 -10.80
CA TRP A 263 25.66 11.53 -11.73
C TRP A 263 26.42 11.64 -13.06
N PRO A 264 27.02 10.57 -13.61
CA PRO A 264 27.37 10.55 -15.02
C PRO A 264 26.08 10.50 -15.86
N VAL A 265 26.10 11.17 -17.01
CA VAL A 265 24.99 11.40 -17.97
C VAL A 265 24.32 10.11 -18.48
N SER A 266 24.84 8.93 -18.14
CA SER A 266 24.32 7.61 -18.53
C SER A 266 23.29 7.00 -17.57
N GLY A 267 23.03 7.63 -16.43
CA GLY A 267 22.10 7.11 -15.42
C GLY A 267 20.63 7.35 -15.77
N ARG A 268 20.08 6.63 -16.75
CA ARG A 268 18.63 6.51 -16.91
C ARG A 268 18.08 5.78 -15.69
N ILE A 269 17.28 6.49 -14.89
CA ILE A 269 16.47 5.91 -13.82
C ILE A 269 15.65 4.75 -14.42
N LEU A 270 16.03 3.52 -14.10
CA LEU A 270 15.28 2.31 -14.44
C LEU A 270 14.09 2.18 -13.48
N ILE A 271 13.10 3.06 -13.64
CA ILE A 271 11.72 2.69 -13.32
C ILE A 271 11.26 1.89 -14.53
N ALA A 272 11.54 0.58 -14.50
CA ALA A 272 11.07 -0.33 -15.55
C ALA A 272 9.54 -0.23 -15.63
N PRO A 273 8.96 0.08 -16.80
CA PRO A 273 7.52 -0.02 -16.98
C PRO A 273 7.14 -1.49 -16.77
N GLY A 274 6.29 -1.79 -15.79
CA GLY A 274 5.59 -3.08 -15.74
C GLY A 274 4.80 -3.30 -17.04
N PRO A 275 4.39 -4.52 -17.38
CA PRO A 275 3.77 -4.79 -18.67
C PRO A 275 2.37 -4.14 -18.76
N TRP A 276 2.30 -2.96 -19.39
CA TRP A 276 1.09 -2.20 -19.76
C TRP A 276 0.30 -2.83 -20.93
N LYS A 277 0.32 -4.17 -21.10
CA LYS A 277 -0.17 -4.85 -22.31
C LYS A 277 -1.27 -5.91 -22.12
N LYS A 278 -1.98 -5.95 -20.99
CA LYS A 278 -3.11 -6.88 -20.79
C LYS A 278 -4.39 -6.25 -20.21
N ALA A 279 -4.61 -4.96 -20.43
CA ALA A 279 -5.88 -4.28 -20.08
C ALA A 279 -6.70 -3.86 -21.32
N PHE A 280 -6.38 -4.37 -22.51
CA PHE A 280 -7.11 -4.05 -23.75
C PHE A 280 -7.64 -5.33 -24.40
N GLY A 281 -8.95 -5.53 -24.27
CA GLY A 281 -9.76 -6.49 -25.03
C GLY A 281 -11.11 -5.85 -25.38
N PRO A 282 -11.73 -6.20 -26.52
CA PRO A 282 -12.54 -5.27 -27.29
C PRO A 282 -14.03 -5.34 -26.92
N PHE A 283 -14.68 -4.19 -26.73
CA PHE A 283 -16.14 -4.11 -26.90
C PHE A 283 -16.50 -2.86 -27.69
N CYS A 284 -16.92 -3.12 -28.93
CA CYS A 284 -17.49 -2.17 -29.86
C CYS A 284 -19.01 -2.12 -29.58
N GLY A 285 -19.56 -0.94 -29.33
CA GLY A 285 -20.99 -0.75 -29.13
C GLY A 285 -21.35 0.74 -29.12
N LYS A 286 -21.87 1.22 -30.25
CA LYS A 286 -22.41 2.57 -30.47
C LYS A 286 -23.45 2.92 -29.41
N TRP A 287 -23.39 4.13 -28.82
CA TRP A 287 -24.58 4.95 -28.52
C TRP A 287 -24.21 6.44 -28.50
N ALA A 288 -25.05 7.22 -29.16
CA ALA A 288 -24.95 8.66 -29.36
C ALA A 288 -25.74 9.41 -28.27
N GLY A 289 -25.34 10.64 -27.96
CA GLY A 289 -26.13 11.58 -27.14
C GLY A 289 -25.31 12.18 -25.99
N GLY A 290 -25.06 13.48 -26.06
CA GLY A 290 -24.13 14.19 -25.17
C GLY A 290 -24.60 14.28 -23.72
N ILE A 291 -23.76 13.74 -22.83
CA ILE A 291 -23.56 14.17 -21.43
C ILE A 291 -22.06 13.91 -21.16
N SER A 292 -21.33 14.94 -20.69
CA SER A 292 -19.89 14.83 -20.39
C SER A 292 -19.60 13.71 -19.38
N PRO A 293 -18.80 12.68 -19.72
CA PRO A 293 -18.47 11.62 -18.79
C PRO A 293 -17.26 12.00 -17.93
N VAL A 294 -17.46 11.96 -16.62
CA VAL A 294 -16.40 11.82 -15.63
C VAL A 294 -15.71 10.48 -15.89
N ILE A 295 -14.52 10.50 -16.50
CA ILE A 295 -13.75 9.29 -16.82
C ILE A 295 -13.19 8.71 -15.52
N CYS A 296 -13.91 7.73 -14.98
CA CYS A 296 -13.41 6.78 -14.01
C CYS A 296 -12.45 5.84 -14.75
N TRP A 297 -11.15 5.97 -14.50
CA TRP A 297 -10.15 5.04 -15.04
C TRP A 297 -10.37 3.69 -14.33
N GLN A 298 -10.92 2.72 -15.07
CA GLN A 298 -11.20 1.34 -14.64
C GLN A 298 -9.94 0.60 -14.24
#